data_AF-A0A091QLE7-F1
#
_entry.id   AF-A0A091QLE7-F1
#
_cell.length_a   1.000
_cell.length_b   1.000
_cell.length_c   1.000
_cell.angle_alpha   90.00
_cell.angle_beta   90.00
_cell.angle_gamma   90.00
#
_symmetry.space_group_name_H-M   'P 1'
#
loop_
_entity.id
_entity.type
_entity.pdbx_description
1 polymer ?
#
loop_
_entity_poly.entity_id
_entity_poly.type
_entity_poly.pdbx_seq_one_letter_code
_entity_poly.pdbx_strand_id
1 'polypeptide(L)'
;AGRAGGDLVVPTSGGRYDVCLRERRRVAVYWDEEVSEVRRCTWFYKGDKDNKYIPYSETFSEELEEAYRTAVTQDEWKKKLESPSREVIILHNPKLMVHYHPVATSDDWGSTPAEQGRPRTVKRGVENIAAEIPSGWPCSPLDPRRTSCSFAVNDFRNVSLSMLQAHFKKAQEQQQIGRVEFLPVNWHSSLHSTGVDVDLERITLPSINRLRHFINDTILDVFFYNSSTYCQTIVDTVASEMNRLHQLFLQRNPLFKGGVSIAGHSLGSLILFDLLTNQKAAPEEDEHSEEGSRTASSTRGMEEIKEILEKLELSEYRDVFEKEKMDRQALFLCTEENLKEMGIPLGPRMKILHYISSQREMQ
;
A
#
# COMPACT_ATOMS: atom_id res chain seq x y z
N ALA A 1 29.43 2.08 -0.68
CA ALA A 1 30.47 2.77 -1.49
C ALA A 1 29.80 3.34 -2.75
N GLY A 2 30.08 4.60 -3.07
CA GLY A 2 29.32 5.43 -4.00
C GLY A 2 29.31 4.95 -5.45
N ARG A 3 28.13 5.05 -6.08
CA ARG A 3 28.03 5.10 -7.54
C ARG A 3 28.18 6.55 -7.98
N ALA A 4 29.11 6.72 -8.92
CA ALA A 4 29.52 7.97 -9.53
C ALA A 4 28.34 8.75 -10.12
N GLY A 5 28.35 10.08 -9.93
CA GLY A 5 27.48 11.04 -10.61
C GLY A 5 26.05 11.20 -10.07
N GLY A 6 25.66 10.44 -9.04
CA GLY A 6 24.27 10.30 -8.62
C GLY A 6 23.66 11.54 -7.96
N ASP A 7 22.41 11.86 -8.34
CA ASP A 7 21.59 12.84 -7.66
C ASP A 7 21.59 12.64 -6.14
N LEU A 8 21.71 13.74 -5.40
CA LEU A 8 21.65 13.72 -3.96
C LEU A 8 20.20 13.41 -3.53
N VAL A 9 19.94 12.14 -3.20
CA VAL A 9 18.64 11.66 -2.72
C VAL A 9 18.62 11.68 -1.20
N VAL A 10 17.60 12.33 -0.62
CA VAL A 10 17.40 12.41 0.82
C VAL A 10 16.09 11.71 1.21
N PRO A 11 16.14 10.70 2.10
CA PRO A 11 14.93 10.06 2.61
C PRO A 11 14.20 11.01 3.57
N THR A 12 12.90 11.17 3.38
CA THR A 12 12.04 12.06 4.16
C THR A 12 10.83 11.31 4.70
N SER A 13 10.12 11.92 5.67
CA SER A 13 8.90 11.37 6.27
C SER A 13 9.06 9.93 6.77
N GLY A 14 10.09 9.68 7.58
CA GLY A 14 10.37 8.35 8.12
C GLY A 14 10.92 7.34 7.12
N GLY A 15 11.32 7.79 5.92
CA GLY A 15 11.86 6.94 4.84
C GLY A 15 10.84 6.57 3.76
N ARG A 16 9.60 7.08 3.87
CA ARG A 16 8.49 6.83 2.93
C ARG A 16 8.66 7.53 1.58
N TYR A 17 9.39 8.64 1.56
CA TYR A 17 9.59 9.45 0.37
C TYR A 17 11.07 9.70 0.14
N ASP A 18 11.48 9.65 -1.11
CA ASP A 18 12.81 10.05 -1.55
C ASP A 18 12.74 11.42 -2.23
N VAL A 19 13.60 12.33 -1.78
CA VAL A 19 13.72 13.67 -2.35
C VAL A 19 15.01 13.79 -3.13
N CYS A 20 14.91 13.90 -4.45
CA CYS A 20 16.01 14.23 -5.34
C CYS A 20 16.24 15.74 -5.28
N LEU A 21 17.27 16.18 -4.55
CA LEU A 21 17.48 17.62 -4.30
C LEU A 21 17.85 18.41 -5.56
N ARG A 22 18.55 17.79 -6.52
CA ARG A 22 18.94 18.44 -7.77
C ARG A 22 17.75 18.67 -8.70
N GLU A 23 16.93 17.65 -8.86
CA GLU A 23 15.72 17.71 -9.68
C GLU A 23 14.54 18.39 -8.97
N ARG A 24 14.66 18.61 -7.66
CA ARG A 24 13.59 19.15 -6.81
C ARG A 24 12.31 18.34 -6.91
N ARG A 25 12.46 17.02 -6.84
CA ARG A 25 11.37 16.05 -6.98
C ARG A 25 11.30 15.15 -5.76
N ARG A 26 10.07 14.87 -5.34
CA ARG A 26 9.73 13.95 -4.26
C ARG A 26 8.96 12.77 -4.84
N VAL A 27 9.45 11.57 -4.60
CA VAL A 27 8.87 10.32 -5.10
C VAL A 27 8.50 9.44 -3.91
N ALA A 28 7.33 8.80 -3.96
CA ALA A 28 6.95 7.80 -2.98
C ALA A 28 7.76 6.53 -3.19
N VAL A 29 8.24 5.93 -2.11
CA VAL A 29 9.11 4.74 -2.17
C VAL A 29 8.28 3.47 -2.25
N TYR A 30 7.23 3.39 -1.43
CA TYR A 30 6.49 2.15 -1.20
C TYR A 30 5.28 1.98 -2.11
N TRP A 31 4.73 3.06 -2.67
CA TRP A 31 3.54 3.03 -3.51
C TRP A 31 3.71 3.97 -4.70
N ASP A 32 2.87 3.77 -5.72
CA ASP A 32 2.84 4.66 -6.87
C ASP A 32 2.11 5.95 -6.53
N GLU A 33 2.84 7.04 -6.55
CA GLU A 33 2.34 8.40 -6.37
C GLU A 33 2.92 9.30 -7.46
N GLU A 34 2.23 10.40 -7.74
CA GLU A 34 2.67 11.38 -8.71
C GLU A 34 3.83 12.14 -8.09
N VAL A 35 4.87 12.32 -8.89
CA VAL A 35 6.08 13.00 -8.45
C VAL A 35 5.71 14.41 -8.02
N SER A 36 5.89 14.70 -6.73
CA SER A 36 5.60 16.02 -6.18
C SER A 36 6.83 16.90 -6.30
N GLU A 37 6.63 18.19 -6.59
CA GLU A 37 7.74 19.14 -6.61
C GLU A 37 8.19 19.54 -5.20
N VAL A 38 9.48 19.73 -5.01
CA VAL A 38 10.09 20.21 -3.77
C VAL A 38 10.44 21.68 -3.90
N ARG A 39 9.68 22.51 -3.19
CA ARG A 39 9.80 23.96 -3.22
C ARG A 39 10.44 24.50 -1.95
N ARG A 40 11.18 25.59 -2.10
CA ARG A 40 11.74 26.38 -1.01
C ARG A 40 10.71 27.43 -0.67
N CYS A 41 10.08 27.26 0.49
CA CYS A 41 9.04 28.16 0.94
C CYS A 41 9.57 29.01 2.10
N THR A 42 9.77 30.31 1.86
CA THR A 42 10.21 31.28 2.88
C THR A 42 9.07 32.18 3.34
N TRP A 43 8.02 32.32 2.54
CA TRP A 43 6.86 33.17 2.80
C TRP A 43 5.56 32.39 2.69
N PHE A 44 4.62 32.69 3.59
CA PHE A 44 3.35 32.00 3.70
C PHE A 44 2.21 32.99 3.94
N TYR A 45 1.00 32.62 3.56
CA TYR A 45 -0.22 33.32 3.95
C TYR A 45 -1.21 32.39 4.64
N LYS A 46 -2.09 32.97 5.46
CA LYS A 46 -3.17 32.28 6.15
C LYS A 46 -4.42 33.15 6.12
N GLY A 47 -5.52 32.64 5.56
CA GLY A 47 -6.82 33.29 5.65
C GLY A 47 -7.40 33.22 7.05
N ASP A 48 -8.35 34.10 7.36
CA ASP A 48 -8.98 34.19 8.69
C ASP A 48 -9.71 32.90 9.10
N LYS A 49 -10.29 32.20 8.11
CA LYS A 49 -10.97 30.91 8.29
C LYS A 49 -10.05 29.70 8.04
N ASP A 50 -8.84 29.94 7.55
CA ASP A 50 -7.92 28.86 7.22
C ASP A 50 -7.18 28.42 8.49
N ASN A 51 -7.10 27.12 8.73
CA ASN A 51 -6.31 26.59 9.85
C ASN A 51 -4.84 26.36 9.48
N LYS A 52 -4.48 26.44 8.19
CA LYS A 52 -3.15 26.09 7.68
C LYS A 52 -2.51 27.26 6.93
N TYR A 53 -1.19 27.33 6.99
CA TYR A 53 -0.40 28.28 6.20
C TYR A 53 -0.18 27.73 4.79
N ILE A 54 -0.40 28.55 3.79
CA ILE A 54 -0.17 28.22 2.38
C ILE A 54 1.08 28.96 1.90
N PRO A 55 2.07 28.26 1.33
CA PRO A 55 3.27 28.91 0.83
C PRO A 55 2.99 29.73 -0.43
N TYR A 56 3.70 30.85 -0.59
CA TYR A 56 3.75 31.58 -1.86
C TYR A 56 4.64 30.85 -2.89
N SER A 57 4.55 31.24 -4.17
CA SER A 57 5.50 30.77 -5.19
C SER A 57 6.92 31.25 -4.86
N GLU A 58 7.94 30.56 -5.37
CA GLU A 58 9.35 30.96 -5.14
C GLU A 58 9.65 32.34 -5.71
N THR A 59 9.22 32.59 -6.95
CA THR A 59 9.41 33.89 -7.62
C THR A 59 8.80 35.03 -6.80
N PHE A 60 7.58 34.84 -6.30
CA PHE A 60 6.91 35.87 -5.52
C PHE A 60 7.47 35.98 -4.09
N SER A 61 7.96 34.87 -3.52
CA SER A 61 8.66 34.87 -2.24
C SER A 61 9.98 35.66 -2.32
N GLU A 62 10.67 35.65 -3.46
CA GLU A 62 11.87 36.47 -3.69
C GLU A 62 11.51 37.96 -3.75
N GLU A 63 10.44 38.33 -4.46
CA GLU A 63 9.93 39.71 -4.50
C GLU A 63 9.53 40.22 -3.10
N LEU A 64 8.84 39.37 -2.33
CA LEU A 64 8.49 39.68 -0.94
C LEU A 64 9.71 39.85 -0.04
N GLU A 65 10.72 38.99 -0.20
CA GLU A 65 11.96 39.08 0.59
C GLU A 65 12.74 40.37 0.28
N GLU A 66 12.82 40.78 -0.99
CA GLU A 66 13.49 42.03 -1.39
C GLU A 66 12.74 43.27 -0.87
N ALA A 67 11.42 43.26 -0.97
CA ALA A 67 10.59 44.32 -0.41
C ALA A 67 10.69 44.40 1.11
N TYR A 68 10.72 43.26 1.80
CA TYR A 68 10.93 43.19 3.24
C TYR A 68 12.32 43.69 3.64
N ARG A 69 13.37 43.30 2.92
CA ARG A 69 14.74 43.78 3.13
C ARG A 69 14.81 45.30 3.01
N THR A 70 14.20 45.86 1.98
CA THR A 70 14.12 47.32 1.77
C THR A 70 13.40 47.99 2.93
N ALA A 71 12.22 47.48 3.33
CA ALA A 71 11.45 48.04 4.44
C ALA A 71 12.21 48.01 5.78
N VAL A 72 12.99 46.95 6.05
CA VAL A 72 13.78 46.84 7.30
C VAL A 72 15.03 47.73 7.26
N THR A 73 15.72 47.81 6.13
CA THR A 73 17.00 48.54 6.03
C THR A 73 16.83 50.04 5.84
N GLN A 74 15.77 50.46 5.15
CA GLN A 74 15.47 51.87 4.85
C GLN A 74 14.34 52.43 5.74
N ASP A 75 13.77 51.61 6.62
CA ASP A 75 12.60 51.94 7.47
C ASP A 75 11.35 52.38 6.68
N GLU A 76 11.26 51.96 5.41
CA GLU A 76 10.15 52.29 4.49
C GLU A 76 9.03 51.24 4.54
N TRP A 77 8.24 51.27 5.60
CA TRP A 77 7.08 50.39 5.77
C TRP A 77 5.83 50.89 5.02
N LYS A 78 4.81 50.03 4.92
CA LYS A 78 3.48 50.30 4.32
C LYS A 78 3.47 50.46 2.80
N LYS A 79 4.55 50.06 2.12
CA LYS A 79 4.57 49.95 0.65
C LYS A 79 3.62 48.83 0.21
N LYS A 80 2.87 49.10 -0.86
CA LYS A 80 1.98 48.14 -1.52
C LYS A 80 2.78 47.33 -2.54
N LEU A 81 2.72 46.01 -2.42
CA LEU A 81 3.28 45.06 -3.37
C LEU A 81 2.11 44.42 -4.13
N GLU A 82 2.17 44.43 -5.45
CA GLU A 82 1.16 43.77 -6.28
C GLU A 82 1.60 42.35 -6.56
N SER A 83 0.73 41.38 -6.30
CA SER A 83 0.95 40.00 -6.68
C SER A 83 0.70 39.81 -8.19
N PRO A 84 1.19 38.72 -8.80
CA PRO A 84 0.90 38.37 -10.19
C PRO A 84 -0.61 38.28 -10.50
N SER A 85 -1.43 38.00 -9.48
CA SER A 85 -2.90 37.94 -9.51
C SER A 85 -3.59 39.29 -9.28
N ARG A 86 -2.85 40.42 -9.26
CA ARG A 86 -3.32 41.77 -8.92
C ARG A 86 -3.84 41.90 -7.47
N GLU A 87 -3.39 41.03 -6.57
CA GLU A 87 -3.65 41.16 -5.14
C GLU A 87 -2.63 42.10 -4.51
N VAL A 88 -2.98 42.74 -3.38
CA VAL A 88 -2.10 43.73 -2.75
C VAL A 88 -1.59 43.21 -1.42
N ILE A 89 -0.28 43.21 -1.24
CA ILE A 89 0.38 42.89 0.03
C ILE A 89 0.95 44.17 0.63
N ILE A 90 0.70 44.37 1.93
CA ILE A 90 1.17 45.52 2.68
C ILE A 90 1.97 45.02 3.88
N LEU A 91 3.24 45.44 3.95
CA LEU A 91 4.15 45.14 5.05
C LEU A 91 4.09 46.32 6.05
N HIS A 92 3.40 46.17 7.18
CA HIS A 92 3.31 47.26 8.18
C HIS A 92 4.48 47.26 9.16
N ASN A 93 4.93 46.07 9.57
CA ASN A 93 6.11 45.82 10.41
C ASN A 93 6.46 44.31 10.35
N PRO A 94 7.54 43.83 10.98
CA PRO A 94 7.93 42.41 10.94
C PRO A 94 6.88 41.41 11.48
N LYS A 95 5.93 41.86 12.30
CA LYS A 95 4.89 41.02 12.93
C LYS A 95 3.52 41.17 12.26
N LEU A 96 3.30 42.22 11.47
CA LEU A 96 2.03 42.56 10.85
C LEU A 96 2.24 42.80 9.36
N MET A 97 1.95 41.78 8.58
CA MET A 97 2.00 41.79 7.12
C MET A 97 0.71 41.19 6.61
N VAL A 98 0.11 41.83 5.60
CA VAL A 98 -1.30 41.63 5.27
C VAL A 98 -1.47 41.50 3.76
N HIS A 99 -2.27 40.52 3.32
CA HIS A 99 -2.55 40.24 1.92
C HIS A 99 -4.04 40.43 1.61
N TYR A 100 -4.32 41.37 0.72
CA TYR A 100 -5.66 41.77 0.26
C TYR A 100 -5.97 41.17 -1.10
N HIS A 101 -7.08 40.43 -1.19
CA HIS A 101 -7.61 39.95 -2.47
C HIS A 101 -8.42 41.05 -3.15
N PRO A 102 -8.28 41.29 -4.46
CA PRO A 102 -9.11 42.25 -5.17
C PRO A 102 -10.54 41.72 -5.22
N VAL A 103 -11.50 42.60 -4.96
CA VAL A 103 -12.92 42.29 -5.06
C VAL A 103 -13.23 42.11 -6.56
N ALA A 104 -13.75 40.95 -6.96
CA ALA A 104 -14.38 40.83 -8.26
C ALA A 104 -15.52 41.86 -8.29
N THR A 105 -15.48 42.79 -9.23
CA THR A 105 -16.59 43.72 -9.46
C THR A 105 -17.83 42.89 -9.75
N SER A 106 -18.67 42.66 -8.75
CA SER A 106 -20.03 42.18 -8.96
C SER A 106 -20.78 43.31 -9.63
N ASP A 107 -21.25 43.07 -10.84
CA ASP A 107 -22.23 43.93 -11.50
C ASP A 107 -23.40 44.22 -10.56
N ASP A 108 -23.89 45.45 -10.71
CA ASP A 108 -25.11 46.06 -10.21
C ASP A 108 -26.05 45.25 -9.29
N TRP A 109 -26.51 45.96 -8.25
CA TRP A 109 -27.64 45.66 -7.36
C TRP A 109 -27.38 44.83 -6.08
N GLY A 110 -27.00 45.57 -5.03
CA GLY A 110 -27.62 45.40 -3.71
C GLY A 110 -27.13 44.23 -2.85
N SER A 111 -25.98 44.40 -2.19
CA SER A 111 -25.74 43.82 -0.86
C SER A 111 -24.77 44.70 -0.06
N THR A 112 -25.08 44.88 1.22
CA THR A 112 -24.35 45.75 2.16
C THR A 112 -22.85 45.39 2.27
N PRO A 113 -21.95 46.37 2.52
CA PRO A 113 -20.49 46.20 2.50
C PRO A 113 -19.91 45.43 3.71
N ALA A 114 -20.63 44.46 4.25
CA ALA A 114 -20.24 43.70 5.45
C ALA A 114 -19.48 42.39 5.15
N GLU A 115 -19.41 41.95 3.89
CA GLU A 115 -18.61 40.79 3.45
C GLU A 115 -17.32 41.20 2.73
N GLN A 116 -16.71 42.32 3.14
CA GLN A 116 -15.32 42.61 2.77
C GLN A 116 -14.42 41.55 3.40
N GLY A 117 -13.98 40.58 2.59
CA GLY A 117 -13.17 39.45 3.05
C GLY A 117 -12.00 39.94 3.90
N ARG A 118 -11.98 39.52 5.18
CA ARG A 118 -10.89 39.86 6.10
C ARG A 118 -9.55 39.54 5.45
N PRO A 119 -8.57 40.45 5.53
CA PRO A 119 -7.35 40.28 4.79
C PRO A 119 -6.53 39.13 5.39
N ARG A 120 -5.83 38.41 4.51
CA ARG A 120 -5.04 37.24 4.91
C ARG A 120 -3.79 37.70 5.63
N THR A 121 -3.37 36.95 6.64
CA THR A 121 -2.11 37.23 7.35
C THR A 121 -0.95 36.66 6.56
N VAL A 122 0.09 37.46 6.35
CA VAL A 122 1.35 37.06 5.72
C VAL A 122 2.40 36.81 6.79
N LYS A 123 3.16 35.74 6.65
CA LYS A 123 4.22 35.35 7.58
C LYS A 123 5.50 35.00 6.83
N ARG A 124 6.60 35.54 7.32
CA ARG A 124 7.97 35.20 6.91
C ARG A 124 8.49 34.07 7.79
N GLY A 125 9.27 33.17 7.22
CA GLY A 125 9.95 32.10 7.95
C GLY A 125 9.05 30.90 8.26
N VAL A 126 9.68 29.84 8.79
CA VAL A 126 9.04 28.55 9.13
C VAL A 126 8.83 28.37 10.63
N GLU A 127 9.32 29.30 11.44
CA GLU A 127 9.19 29.28 12.88
C GLU A 127 7.73 29.25 13.31
N ASN A 128 7.36 28.28 14.14
CA ASN A 128 5.98 28.08 14.61
C ASN A 128 4.96 27.84 13.48
N ILE A 129 5.37 27.33 12.32
CA ILE A 129 4.46 26.77 11.31
C ILE A 129 4.49 25.25 11.49
N ALA A 130 3.40 24.68 11.98
CA ALA A 130 3.16 23.24 11.87
C ALA A 130 2.90 22.92 10.39
N ALA A 131 3.97 22.72 9.62
CA ALA A 131 3.90 22.55 8.19
C ALA A 131 3.41 21.13 7.85
N GLU A 132 2.09 20.93 7.89
CA GLU A 132 1.46 19.95 7.02
C GLU A 132 1.17 20.64 5.69
N ILE A 133 2.08 20.49 4.74
CA ILE A 133 1.82 20.90 3.36
C ILE A 133 0.87 19.85 2.78
N PRO A 134 -0.36 20.21 2.35
CA PRO A 134 -1.25 19.27 1.69
C PRO A 134 -0.54 18.62 0.50
N SER A 135 -0.65 17.30 0.38
CA SER A 135 -0.33 16.62 -0.88
C SER A 135 -1.31 17.12 -1.94
N GLY A 136 -0.81 17.98 -2.83
CA GLY A 136 -1.62 18.61 -3.89
C GLY A 136 -1.85 20.09 -3.64
N TRP A 137 -1.08 20.93 -4.32
CA TRP A 137 -1.60 22.22 -4.77
C TRP A 137 -2.66 21.99 -5.86
N PRO A 138 -3.55 22.96 -6.16
CA PRO A 138 -4.64 22.79 -7.11
C PRO A 138 -4.09 22.84 -8.55
N CYS A 139 -3.30 21.85 -8.92
CA CYS A 139 -2.98 21.56 -10.30
C CYS A 139 -3.44 20.13 -10.54
N SER A 140 -4.54 20.04 -11.28
CA SER A 140 -5.22 18.82 -11.75
C SER A 140 -6.16 18.14 -10.73
N PRO A 141 -7.40 17.78 -11.14
CA PRO A 141 -8.25 16.90 -10.36
C PRO A 141 -7.56 15.53 -10.26
N LEU A 142 -6.88 15.29 -9.14
CA LEU A 142 -6.32 13.98 -8.84
C LEU A 142 -7.43 12.94 -8.76
N ASP A 143 -7.15 11.77 -9.33
CA ASP A 143 -8.00 10.59 -9.22
C ASP A 143 -8.16 10.16 -7.75
N PRO A 144 -9.36 10.23 -7.16
CA PRO A 144 -9.60 9.89 -5.75
C PRO A 144 -9.23 8.44 -5.41
N ARG A 145 -9.08 7.56 -6.43
CA ARG A 145 -8.73 6.14 -6.28
C ARG A 145 -7.31 5.92 -5.73
N ARG A 146 -6.33 6.73 -6.14
CA ARG A 146 -4.91 6.55 -5.73
C ARG A 146 -4.62 7.12 -4.34
N THR A 147 -5.50 7.96 -3.83
CA THR A 147 -5.33 8.70 -2.59
C THR A 147 -6.00 8.03 -1.38
N SER A 148 -7.03 7.19 -1.59
CA SER A 148 -7.87 6.65 -0.53
C SER A 148 -7.12 5.80 0.52
N CYS A 149 -6.37 4.77 0.10
CA CYS A 149 -5.65 3.90 1.03
C CYS A 149 -4.50 4.62 1.75
N SER A 150 -3.73 5.44 1.03
CA SER A 150 -2.62 6.20 1.61
C SER A 150 -3.11 7.25 2.62
N PHE A 151 -4.27 7.87 2.38
CA PHE A 151 -4.91 8.76 3.36
C PHE A 151 -5.35 8.03 4.62
N ALA A 152 -6.07 6.91 4.50
CA ALA A 152 -6.49 6.14 5.67
C ALA A 152 -5.29 5.71 6.54
N VAL A 153 -4.20 5.26 5.91
CA VAL A 153 -2.97 4.88 6.63
C VAL A 153 -2.26 6.10 7.25
N ASN A 154 -2.36 7.29 6.66
CA ASN A 154 -1.86 8.51 7.30
C ASN A 154 -2.58 8.82 8.61
N ASP A 155 -3.89 8.60 8.70
CA ASP A 155 -4.64 8.78 9.94
C ASP A 155 -4.17 7.80 11.02
N PHE A 156 -3.95 6.52 10.68
CA PHE A 156 -3.35 5.54 11.61
C PHE A 156 -1.96 5.98 12.09
N ARG A 157 -1.11 6.49 11.19
CA ARG A 157 0.21 7.03 11.56
C ARG A 157 0.07 8.20 12.53
N ASN A 158 -0.83 9.14 12.26
CA ASN A 158 -1.04 10.33 13.10
C ASN A 158 -1.56 9.96 14.49
N VAL A 159 -2.55 9.06 14.56
CA VAL A 159 -3.08 8.56 15.84
C VAL A 159 -2.00 7.80 16.61
N SER A 160 -1.24 6.92 15.95
CA SER A 160 -0.15 6.18 16.58
C SER A 160 0.95 7.10 17.13
N LEU A 161 1.36 8.11 16.37
CA LEU A 161 2.33 9.12 16.81
C LEU A 161 1.82 9.91 18.02
N SER A 162 0.55 10.34 17.99
CA SER A 162 -0.09 11.03 19.11
C SER A 162 -0.14 10.16 20.36
N MET A 163 -0.50 8.89 20.23
CA MET A 163 -0.52 7.92 21.34
C MET A 163 0.88 7.68 21.91
N LEU A 164 1.90 7.54 21.06
CA LEU A 164 3.30 7.39 21.50
C LEU A 164 3.75 8.60 22.32
N GLN A 165 3.42 9.81 21.87
CA GLN A 165 3.77 11.05 22.58
C GLN A 165 3.01 11.22 23.90
N ALA A 166 1.72 10.85 23.94
CA ALA A 166 0.89 11.02 25.13
C ALA A 166 1.14 9.97 26.22
N HIS A 167 1.27 8.69 25.83
CA HIS A 167 1.28 7.57 26.77
C HIS A 167 2.66 6.91 26.94
N PHE A 168 3.55 7.01 25.95
CA PHE A 168 4.81 6.24 25.92
C PHE A 168 6.08 7.10 25.89
N LYS A 169 5.97 8.40 26.19
CA LYS A 169 7.10 9.36 26.14
C LYS A 169 8.35 8.89 26.89
N LYS A 170 8.20 8.37 28.12
CA LYS A 170 9.32 7.87 28.93
C LYS A 170 10.03 6.68 28.28
N ALA A 171 9.27 5.73 27.73
CA ALA A 171 9.82 4.56 27.07
C ALA A 171 10.48 4.92 25.73
N GLN A 172 9.98 5.96 25.05
CA GLN A 172 10.61 6.52 23.85
C GLN A 172 11.94 7.23 24.18
N GLU A 173 11.98 8.04 25.24
CA GLU A 173 13.19 8.71 25.71
C GLU A 173 14.27 7.72 26.15
N GLN A 174 13.86 6.60 26.77
CA GLN A 174 14.74 5.49 27.16
C GLN A 174 15.08 4.55 26.01
N GLN A 175 14.68 4.86 24.78
CA GLN A 175 14.90 4.04 23.57
C GLN A 175 14.39 2.60 23.68
N GLN A 176 13.40 2.33 24.54
CA GLN A 176 12.80 1.01 24.70
C GLN A 176 11.77 0.71 23.61
N ILE A 177 11.13 1.75 23.07
CA ILE A 177 10.11 1.64 22.03
C ILE A 177 10.60 2.32 20.76
N GLY A 178 10.57 1.57 19.66
CA GLY A 178 10.92 2.05 18.33
C GLY A 178 9.78 2.81 17.65
N ARG A 179 10.07 3.36 16.47
CA ARG A 179 9.05 3.96 15.61
C ARG A 179 8.16 2.85 15.03
N VAL A 180 6.85 3.06 15.08
CA VAL A 180 5.88 2.22 14.35
C VAL A 180 5.67 2.83 12.97
N GLU A 181 5.78 2.00 11.94
CA GLU A 181 5.56 2.40 10.56
C GLU A 181 4.40 1.58 9.98
N PHE A 182 3.50 2.26 9.28
CA PHE A 182 2.36 1.63 8.62
C PHE A 182 2.57 1.71 7.12
N LEU A 183 2.43 0.62 6.39
CA LEU A 183 2.58 0.60 4.92
C LEU A 183 1.27 0.11 4.29
N PRO A 184 0.66 0.89 3.37
CA PRO A 184 -0.52 0.44 2.66
C PRO A 184 -0.17 -0.66 1.65
N VAL A 185 -1.01 -1.69 1.55
CA VAL A 185 -0.95 -2.70 0.50
C VAL A 185 -2.02 -2.35 -0.52
N ASN A 186 -1.62 -1.95 -1.73
CA ASN A 186 -2.56 -1.61 -2.79
C ASN A 186 -2.61 -2.74 -3.83
N TRP A 187 -3.78 -3.36 -4.01
CA TRP A 187 -4.00 -4.44 -4.97
C TRP A 187 -5.11 -4.12 -5.99
N HIS A 188 -5.99 -3.16 -5.67
CA HIS A 188 -7.15 -2.80 -6.46
C HIS A 188 -6.76 -2.29 -7.86
N SER A 189 -5.70 -1.48 -7.98
CA SER A 189 -5.25 -0.98 -9.30
C SER A 189 -4.79 -2.09 -10.24
N SER A 190 -4.18 -3.15 -9.70
CA SER A 190 -3.71 -4.28 -10.50
C SER A 190 -4.89 -5.10 -11.04
N LEU A 191 -5.96 -5.26 -10.25
CA LEU A 191 -7.16 -6.00 -10.67
C LEU A 191 -7.96 -5.26 -11.75
N HIS A 192 -8.12 -3.94 -11.62
CA HIS A 192 -8.92 -3.12 -12.54
C HIS A 192 -8.22 -2.83 -13.87
N SER A 193 -6.92 -3.09 -13.98
CA SER A 193 -6.18 -3.01 -15.24
C SER A 193 -6.59 -4.07 -16.29
N THR A 194 -7.39 -5.07 -15.89
CA THR A 194 -7.86 -6.17 -16.75
C THR A 194 -8.97 -5.77 -17.75
N GLY A 195 -9.41 -4.51 -17.74
CA GLY A 195 -10.40 -3.99 -18.69
C GLY A 195 -11.86 -4.23 -18.31
N VAL A 196 -12.12 -4.89 -17.17
CA VAL A 196 -13.50 -5.16 -16.70
C VAL A 196 -14.26 -3.86 -16.39
N ASP A 197 -13.56 -2.79 -16.02
CA ASP A 197 -14.16 -1.46 -15.84
C ASP A 197 -14.83 -0.95 -17.12
N VAL A 198 -14.26 -1.25 -18.30
CA VAL A 198 -14.81 -0.82 -19.59
C VAL A 198 -16.12 -1.55 -19.88
N ASP A 199 -16.19 -2.85 -19.57
CA ASP A 199 -17.41 -3.63 -19.73
C ASP A 199 -18.48 -3.24 -18.70
N LEU A 200 -18.09 -2.87 -17.48
CA LEU A 200 -19.02 -2.35 -16.48
C LEU A 200 -19.54 -0.95 -16.84
N GLU A 201 -18.70 -0.09 -17.42
CA GLU A 201 -19.12 1.21 -17.95
C GLU A 201 -20.17 1.08 -19.05
N ARG A 202 -20.12 0.01 -19.85
CA ARG A 202 -21.11 -0.25 -20.91
C ARG A 202 -22.48 -0.68 -20.37
N ILE A 203 -22.53 -1.37 -19.23
CA ILE A 203 -23.79 -1.87 -18.65
C ILE A 203 -24.41 -0.91 -17.61
N THR A 204 -23.63 0.04 -17.09
CA THR A 204 -24.11 0.99 -16.08
C THR A 204 -24.70 2.25 -16.73
N LEU A 205 -25.95 2.59 -16.40
CA LEU A 205 -26.66 3.74 -16.98
C LEU A 205 -25.94 5.08 -16.69
N PRO A 206 -25.80 5.99 -17.68
CA PRO A 206 -25.17 7.32 -17.51
C PRO A 206 -25.77 8.16 -16.38
N SER A 207 -27.06 7.98 -16.10
CA SER A 207 -27.87 8.82 -15.22
C SER A 207 -27.55 8.72 -13.73
N ILE A 208 -26.81 7.70 -13.28
CA ILE A 208 -26.56 7.46 -11.84
C ILE A 208 -25.06 7.34 -11.55
N ASN A 209 -24.34 8.45 -11.71
CA ASN A 209 -22.88 8.50 -11.49
C ASN A 209 -22.48 8.00 -10.10
N ARG A 210 -23.15 8.41 -9.01
CA ARG A 210 -22.74 8.01 -7.65
C ARG A 210 -22.87 6.51 -7.39
N LEU A 211 -23.96 5.88 -7.87
CA LEU A 211 -24.16 4.44 -7.73
C LEU A 211 -23.16 3.66 -8.59
N ARG A 212 -22.83 4.16 -9.78
CA ARG A 212 -21.79 3.57 -10.64
C ARG A 212 -20.44 3.48 -9.91
N HIS A 213 -19.99 4.58 -9.31
CA HIS A 213 -18.75 4.60 -8.55
C HIS A 213 -18.81 3.58 -7.39
N PHE A 214 -19.91 3.56 -6.62
CA PHE A 214 -20.05 2.59 -5.53
C PHE A 214 -20.04 1.11 -5.99
N ILE A 215 -20.70 0.78 -7.10
CA ILE A 215 -20.72 -0.58 -7.65
C ILE A 215 -19.32 -0.97 -8.12
N ASN A 216 -18.69 -0.11 -8.91
CA ASN A 216 -17.37 -0.37 -9.50
C ASN A 216 -16.29 -0.45 -8.41
N ASP A 217 -16.34 0.40 -7.38
CA ASP A 217 -15.26 0.57 -6.40
C ASP A 217 -15.40 -0.33 -5.15
N THR A 218 -16.52 -1.03 -4.96
CA THR A 218 -16.74 -1.79 -3.71
C THR A 218 -17.47 -3.11 -3.93
N ILE A 219 -18.50 -3.13 -4.76
CA ILE A 219 -19.28 -4.35 -4.99
C ILE A 219 -18.54 -5.29 -5.94
N LEU A 220 -17.90 -4.75 -6.97
CA LEU A 220 -17.14 -5.52 -7.96
C LEU A 220 -16.02 -6.34 -7.30
N ASP A 221 -15.27 -5.74 -6.38
CA ASP A 221 -14.22 -6.41 -5.61
C ASP A 221 -14.73 -7.64 -4.86
N VAL A 222 -15.91 -7.52 -4.24
CA VAL A 222 -16.54 -8.66 -3.55
C VAL A 222 -16.97 -9.73 -4.55
N PHE A 223 -17.49 -9.35 -5.71
CA PHE A 223 -17.86 -10.33 -6.74
C PHE A 223 -16.67 -11.04 -7.34
N PHE A 224 -15.55 -10.33 -7.58
CA PHE A 224 -14.31 -10.96 -8.00
C PHE A 224 -13.76 -11.90 -6.94
N TYR A 225 -13.79 -11.48 -5.68
CA TYR A 225 -13.33 -12.34 -4.59
C TYR A 225 -14.21 -13.60 -4.41
N ASN A 226 -15.51 -13.49 -4.68
CA ASN A 226 -16.42 -14.63 -4.65
C ASN A 226 -16.24 -15.58 -5.86
N SER A 227 -15.52 -15.17 -6.89
CA SER A 227 -15.20 -16.01 -8.04
C SER A 227 -13.91 -16.78 -7.78
N SER A 228 -13.95 -18.11 -7.91
CA SER A 228 -12.80 -18.98 -7.60
C SER A 228 -11.55 -18.69 -8.46
N THR A 229 -11.72 -18.19 -9.68
CA THR A 229 -10.61 -17.84 -10.57
C THR A 229 -9.94 -16.51 -10.18
N TYR A 230 -10.74 -15.49 -9.88
CA TYR A 230 -10.23 -14.16 -9.52
C TYR A 230 -9.75 -14.10 -8.06
N CYS A 231 -10.36 -14.87 -7.16
CA CYS A 231 -9.95 -14.98 -5.76
C CYS A 231 -8.46 -15.32 -5.63
N GLN A 232 -8.00 -16.39 -6.29
CA GLN A 232 -6.58 -16.79 -6.24
C GLN A 232 -5.67 -15.69 -6.77
N THR A 233 -6.07 -15.03 -7.86
CA THR A 233 -5.30 -13.92 -8.46
C THR A 233 -5.19 -12.74 -7.48
N ILE A 234 -6.26 -12.40 -6.77
CA ILE A 234 -6.27 -11.34 -5.74
C ILE A 234 -5.35 -11.73 -4.59
N VAL A 235 -5.47 -12.94 -4.06
CA VAL A 235 -4.64 -13.43 -2.94
C VAL A 235 -3.16 -13.42 -3.32
N ASP A 236 -2.80 -13.94 -4.50
CA ASP A 236 -1.42 -13.98 -4.99
C ASP A 236 -0.86 -12.56 -5.22
N THR A 237 -1.68 -11.64 -5.72
CA THR A 237 -1.30 -10.23 -5.91
C THR A 237 -1.03 -9.57 -4.56
N VAL A 238 -1.92 -9.75 -3.58
CA VAL A 238 -1.77 -9.20 -2.23
C VAL A 238 -0.54 -9.78 -1.54
N ALA A 239 -0.32 -11.09 -1.62
CA ALA A 239 0.85 -11.75 -1.06
C ALA A 239 2.16 -11.22 -1.68
N SER A 240 2.18 -11.11 -3.01
CA SER A 240 3.33 -10.58 -3.76
C SER A 240 3.63 -9.13 -3.37
N GLU A 241 2.60 -8.30 -3.24
CA GLU A 241 2.74 -6.89 -2.87
C GLU A 241 3.21 -6.72 -1.42
N MET A 242 2.69 -7.52 -0.48
CA MET A 242 3.16 -7.53 0.91
C MET A 242 4.64 -7.92 1.00
N ASN A 243 5.05 -8.96 0.26
CA ASN A 243 6.44 -9.40 0.20
C ASN A 243 7.34 -8.33 -0.42
N ARG A 244 6.92 -7.69 -1.52
CA ARG A 244 7.63 -6.58 -2.17
C ARG A 244 7.85 -5.44 -1.19
N LEU A 245 6.81 -5.02 -0.48
CA LEU A 245 6.88 -3.94 0.52
C LEU A 245 7.82 -4.29 1.67
N HIS A 246 7.74 -5.51 2.18
CA HIS A 246 8.61 -5.99 3.26
C HIS A 246 10.08 -6.03 2.83
N GLN A 247 10.38 -6.58 1.64
CA GLN A 247 11.73 -6.59 1.08
C GLN A 247 12.28 -5.18 0.89
N LEU A 248 11.49 -4.28 0.32
CA LEU A 248 11.88 -2.88 0.13
C LEU A 248 12.13 -2.17 1.47
N PHE A 249 11.32 -2.47 2.48
CA PHE A 249 11.50 -1.95 3.83
C PHE A 249 12.82 -2.44 4.45
N LEU A 250 13.15 -3.73 4.34
CA LEU A 250 14.39 -4.31 4.85
C LEU A 250 15.63 -3.79 4.11
N GLN A 251 15.57 -3.63 2.79
CA GLN A 251 16.66 -3.04 2.00
C GLN A 251 17.04 -1.65 2.50
N ARG A 252 16.04 -0.87 2.92
CA ARG A 252 16.23 0.50 3.43
C ARG A 252 16.49 0.57 4.93
N ASN A 253 16.10 -0.46 5.67
CA ASN A 253 16.31 -0.57 7.11
C ASN A 253 17.05 -1.89 7.45
N PRO A 254 18.35 -2.05 7.08
CA PRO A 254 19.08 -3.30 7.31
C PRO A 254 19.23 -3.70 8.79
N LEU A 255 19.07 -2.73 9.70
CA LEU A 255 19.17 -2.93 11.15
C LEU A 255 17.81 -3.21 11.80
N PHE A 256 16.75 -3.37 11.01
CA PHE A 256 15.41 -3.65 11.54
C PHE A 256 15.39 -5.01 12.24
N LYS A 257 15.01 -5.00 13.52
CA LYS A 257 14.81 -6.20 14.36
C LYS A 257 13.42 -6.22 15.01
N GLY A 258 12.51 -5.40 14.51
CA GLY A 258 11.16 -5.26 15.05
C GLY A 258 10.22 -6.38 14.57
N GLY A 259 9.04 -6.43 15.18
CA GLY A 259 7.96 -7.29 14.71
C GLY A 259 7.26 -6.70 13.49
N VAL A 260 6.68 -7.58 12.68
CA VAL A 260 5.78 -7.22 11.58
C VAL A 260 4.37 -7.64 11.98
N SER A 261 3.39 -6.78 11.72
CA SER A 261 1.98 -7.06 11.99
C SER A 261 1.17 -6.70 10.75
N ILE A 262 0.15 -7.50 10.46
CA ILE A 262 -0.71 -7.33 9.30
C ILE A 262 -2.13 -7.05 9.82
N ALA A 263 -2.80 -6.09 9.21
CA ALA A 263 -4.18 -5.73 9.54
C ALA A 263 -5.01 -5.64 8.26
N GLY A 264 -6.15 -6.32 8.25
CA GLY A 264 -7.13 -6.26 7.17
C GLY A 264 -8.45 -5.67 7.65
N HIS A 265 -9.07 -4.81 6.83
CA HIS A 265 -10.39 -4.23 7.08
C HIS A 265 -11.34 -4.55 5.93
N SER A 266 -12.62 -4.80 6.24
CA SER A 266 -13.64 -5.19 5.25
C SER A 266 -13.19 -6.41 4.43
N LEU A 267 -13.26 -6.39 3.10
CA LEU A 267 -12.76 -7.47 2.25
C LEU A 267 -11.30 -7.84 2.54
N GLY A 268 -10.47 -6.88 2.96
CA GLY A 268 -9.08 -7.12 3.35
C GLY A 268 -8.93 -8.07 4.54
N SER A 269 -9.92 -8.20 5.44
CA SER A 269 -9.85 -9.18 6.53
C SER A 269 -10.10 -10.61 6.04
N LEU A 270 -10.96 -10.78 5.03
CA LEU A 270 -11.21 -12.09 4.41
C LEU A 270 -9.99 -12.54 3.60
N ILE A 271 -9.43 -11.65 2.79
CA ILE A 271 -8.19 -11.90 2.05
C ILE A 271 -7.07 -12.30 3.02
N LEU A 272 -6.92 -11.56 4.12
CA LEU A 272 -5.89 -11.86 5.12
C LEU A 272 -6.14 -13.20 5.82
N PHE A 273 -7.39 -13.51 6.16
CA PHE A 273 -7.77 -14.79 6.75
C PHE A 273 -7.41 -15.96 5.82
N ASP A 274 -7.77 -15.87 4.54
CA ASP A 274 -7.47 -16.92 3.57
C ASP A 274 -5.96 -17.04 3.32
N LEU A 275 -5.25 -15.91 3.24
CA LEU A 275 -3.79 -15.89 3.08
C LEU A 275 -3.07 -16.54 4.26
N LEU A 276 -3.49 -16.25 5.50
CA LEU A 276 -2.87 -16.78 6.72
C LEU A 276 -3.24 -18.26 6.97
N THR A 277 -4.47 -18.66 6.68
CA THR A 277 -4.92 -20.06 6.89
C THR A 277 -4.36 -21.03 5.86
N ASN A 278 -4.07 -20.55 4.65
CA ASN A 278 -3.50 -21.35 3.56
C ASN A 278 -1.99 -21.16 3.40
N GLN A 279 -1.29 -20.66 4.43
CA GLN A 279 0.17 -20.62 4.40
C GLN A 279 0.70 -22.04 4.31
N LYS A 280 1.33 -22.36 3.18
CA LYS A 280 2.13 -23.56 3.06
C LYS A 280 3.32 -23.38 3.99
N ALA A 281 3.58 -24.37 4.85
CA ALA A 281 4.83 -24.41 5.58
C ALA A 281 5.96 -24.16 4.58
N ALA A 282 6.94 -23.33 4.96
CA ALA A 282 8.13 -23.15 4.13
C ALA A 282 8.59 -24.55 3.70
N PRO A 283 8.95 -24.77 2.43
CA PRO A 283 9.68 -25.96 2.10
C PRO A 283 10.88 -25.92 3.05
N GLU A 284 10.95 -26.89 3.97
CA GLU A 284 12.22 -27.22 4.58
C GLU A 284 13.22 -27.31 3.42
N GLU A 285 14.44 -26.81 3.60
CA GLU A 285 15.48 -26.91 2.58
C GLU A 285 15.77 -28.41 2.33
N ASP A 286 14.89 -29.06 1.59
CA ASP A 286 15.10 -30.31 0.93
C ASP A 286 16.10 -29.98 -0.16
N GLU A 287 17.37 -30.22 0.17
CA GLU A 287 18.35 -30.64 -0.81
C GLU A 287 17.74 -31.78 -1.62
N HIS A 288 17.01 -31.45 -2.69
CA HIS A 288 16.89 -32.14 -3.98
C HIS A 288 15.70 -31.53 -4.73
N SER A 289 16.05 -30.56 -5.58
CA SER A 289 15.44 -30.28 -6.89
C SER A 289 14.29 -31.21 -7.34
N GLU A 290 13.16 -30.61 -7.70
CA GLU A 290 12.39 -30.80 -8.95
C GLU A 290 10.93 -30.31 -8.78
N GLU A 291 10.71 -28.99 -8.79
CA GLU A 291 9.37 -28.42 -8.93
C GLU A 291 9.02 -28.36 -10.42
N GLY A 292 8.34 -29.41 -10.88
CA GLY A 292 7.95 -29.53 -12.28
C GLY A 292 6.77 -30.47 -12.55
N SER A 293 5.83 -30.70 -11.61
CA SER A 293 4.60 -31.40 -11.98
C SER A 293 3.50 -31.47 -10.92
N ARG A 294 2.50 -30.58 -10.98
CA ARG A 294 1.21 -30.84 -10.33
C ARG A 294 0.24 -31.65 -11.20
N THR A 295 0.58 -31.91 -12.47
CA THR A 295 -0.15 -32.85 -13.34
C THR A 295 0.54 -34.21 -13.49
N ALA A 296 1.86 -34.35 -13.32
CA ALA A 296 2.50 -35.67 -13.29
C ALA A 296 2.64 -36.29 -11.89
N SER A 297 2.32 -35.57 -10.79
CA SER A 297 2.40 -36.15 -9.44
C SER A 297 1.39 -37.29 -9.22
N SER A 298 0.17 -37.20 -9.75
CA SER A 298 -0.81 -38.30 -9.69
C SER A 298 -0.43 -39.45 -10.62
N THR A 299 0.14 -39.15 -11.79
CA THR A 299 0.60 -40.18 -12.74
C THR A 299 1.81 -40.94 -12.20
N ARG A 300 2.77 -40.24 -11.57
CA ARG A 300 3.99 -40.84 -11.00
C ARG A 300 3.67 -41.70 -9.76
N GLY A 301 2.81 -41.22 -8.87
CA GLY A 301 2.35 -42.00 -7.71
C GLY A 301 1.60 -43.27 -8.11
N MET A 302 0.80 -43.21 -9.18
CA MET A 302 0.12 -44.38 -9.74
C MET A 302 1.09 -45.37 -10.41
N GLU A 303 2.12 -44.88 -11.10
CA GLU A 303 3.11 -45.76 -11.73
C GLU A 303 3.93 -46.54 -10.69
N GLU A 304 4.28 -45.90 -9.57
CA GLU A 304 4.95 -46.58 -8.44
C GLU A 304 4.08 -47.68 -7.82
N ILE A 305 2.76 -47.48 -7.71
CA ILE A 305 1.85 -48.54 -7.24
C ILE A 305 1.77 -49.69 -8.24
N LYS A 306 1.74 -49.41 -9.55
CA LYS A 306 1.72 -50.46 -10.58
C LYS A 306 2.95 -51.34 -10.51
N GLU A 307 4.13 -50.76 -10.27
CA GLU A 307 5.39 -51.49 -10.07
C GLU A 307 5.35 -52.36 -8.80
N ILE A 308 4.82 -51.83 -7.69
CA ILE A 308 4.68 -52.58 -6.44
C ILE A 308 3.71 -53.77 -6.63
N LEU A 309 2.56 -53.53 -7.27
CA LEU A 309 1.58 -54.58 -7.55
C LEU A 309 2.14 -55.64 -8.50
N GLU A 310 2.98 -55.25 -9.46
CA GLU A 310 3.66 -56.20 -10.36
C GLU A 310 4.66 -57.08 -9.60
N LYS A 311 5.47 -56.47 -8.72
CA LYS A 311 6.44 -57.18 -7.87
C LYS A 311 5.76 -58.19 -6.93
N LEU A 312 4.53 -57.92 -6.50
CA LEU A 312 3.76 -58.80 -5.61
C LEU A 312 2.89 -59.82 -6.35
N GLU A 313 2.91 -59.82 -7.68
CA GLU A 313 2.03 -60.63 -8.55
C GLU A 313 0.54 -60.34 -8.30
N LEU A 314 0.19 -59.07 -8.08
CA LEU A 314 -1.14 -58.57 -7.76
C LEU A 314 -1.65 -57.54 -8.78
N SER A 315 -1.18 -57.63 -10.03
CA SER A 315 -1.55 -56.71 -11.11
C SER A 315 -3.06 -56.71 -11.42
N GLU A 316 -3.79 -57.75 -11.06
CA GLU A 316 -5.25 -57.85 -11.22
C GLU A 316 -6.03 -56.81 -10.40
N TYR A 317 -5.43 -56.24 -9.34
CA TYR A 317 -6.10 -55.23 -8.51
C TYR A 317 -5.80 -53.79 -8.94
N ARG A 318 -5.01 -53.55 -10.00
CA ARG A 318 -4.62 -52.20 -10.45
C ARG A 318 -5.79 -51.22 -10.54
N ASP A 319 -6.89 -51.67 -11.14
CA ASP A 319 -8.09 -50.85 -11.34
C ASP A 319 -8.75 -50.44 -10.01
N VAL A 320 -8.63 -51.26 -8.96
CA VAL A 320 -9.16 -50.96 -7.62
C VAL A 320 -8.38 -49.81 -6.98
N PHE A 321 -7.06 -49.83 -7.08
CA PHE A 321 -6.19 -48.78 -6.54
C PHE A 321 -6.32 -47.48 -7.35
N GLU A 322 -6.51 -47.58 -8.67
CA GLU A 322 -6.74 -46.43 -9.54
C GLU A 322 -8.10 -45.77 -9.27
N LYS A 323 -9.15 -46.57 -9.08
CA LYS A 323 -10.49 -46.08 -8.75
C LYS A 323 -10.52 -45.31 -7.44
N GLU A 324 -9.79 -45.79 -6.43
CA GLU A 324 -9.68 -45.13 -5.13
C GLU A 324 -8.62 -44.00 -5.11
N LYS A 325 -8.01 -43.69 -6.27
CA LYS A 325 -6.95 -42.68 -6.43
C LYS A 325 -5.83 -42.81 -5.40
N MET A 326 -5.45 -44.06 -5.10
CA MET A 326 -4.44 -44.32 -4.08
C MET A 326 -3.06 -43.96 -4.62
N ASP A 327 -2.23 -43.33 -3.78
CA ASP A 327 -0.81 -43.09 -4.05
C ASP A 327 0.08 -43.91 -3.10
N ARG A 328 1.39 -43.92 -3.35
CA ARG A 328 2.33 -44.73 -2.55
C ARG A 328 2.27 -44.38 -1.06
N GLN A 329 2.13 -43.11 -0.69
CA GLN A 329 2.08 -42.71 0.72
C GLN A 329 0.81 -43.25 1.38
N ALA A 330 -0.35 -43.13 0.72
CA ALA A 330 -1.61 -43.70 1.19
C ALA A 330 -1.53 -45.23 1.32
N LEU A 331 -0.90 -45.93 0.37
CA LEU A 331 -0.67 -47.38 0.44
C LEU A 331 0.09 -47.76 1.72
N PHE A 332 1.12 -47.01 2.09
CA PHE A 332 1.91 -47.25 3.30
C PHE A 332 1.14 -46.94 4.59
N LEU A 333 0.02 -46.23 4.54
CA LEU A 333 -0.87 -45.95 5.67
C LEU A 333 -2.07 -46.91 5.73
N CYS A 334 -2.29 -47.74 4.70
CA CYS A 334 -3.40 -48.68 4.65
C CYS A 334 -3.34 -49.71 5.78
N THR A 335 -4.49 -49.92 6.41
CA THR A 335 -4.71 -51.03 7.35
C THR A 335 -5.39 -52.20 6.64
N GLU A 336 -5.42 -53.38 7.31
CA GLU A 336 -6.12 -54.56 6.78
C GLU A 336 -7.61 -54.29 6.53
N GLU A 337 -8.22 -53.43 7.35
CA GLU A 337 -9.63 -53.02 7.23
C GLU A 337 -9.87 -52.21 5.95
N ASN A 338 -8.98 -51.26 5.64
CA ASN A 338 -9.12 -50.45 4.42
C ASN A 338 -9.01 -51.30 3.15
N LEU A 339 -8.05 -52.24 3.10
CA LEU A 339 -7.92 -53.13 1.96
C LEU A 339 -9.13 -54.08 1.83
N LYS A 340 -9.78 -54.41 2.95
CA LYS A 340 -11.02 -55.21 2.95
C LYS A 340 -12.19 -54.42 2.36
N GLU A 341 -12.31 -53.14 2.72
CA GLU A 341 -13.33 -52.23 2.17
C GLU A 341 -13.16 -52.00 0.67
N MET A 342 -11.93 -51.99 0.20
CA MET A 342 -11.60 -51.96 -1.24
C MET A 342 -11.97 -53.27 -1.98
N GLY A 343 -12.43 -54.30 -1.29
CA GLY A 343 -12.83 -55.58 -1.89
C GLY A 343 -11.67 -56.54 -2.15
N ILE A 344 -10.51 -56.35 -1.53
CA ILE A 344 -9.34 -57.21 -1.72
C ILE A 344 -9.43 -58.46 -0.83
N PRO A 345 -9.30 -59.69 -1.37
CA PRO A 345 -9.34 -60.92 -0.58
C PRO A 345 -8.19 -61.05 0.44
N LEU A 346 -8.33 -61.91 1.45
CA LEU A 346 -7.36 -62.07 2.55
C LEU A 346 -5.91 -62.33 2.08
N GLY A 347 -5.70 -63.20 1.09
CA GLY A 347 -4.36 -63.54 0.60
C GLY A 347 -3.57 -62.33 0.06
N PRO A 348 -4.10 -61.62 -0.95
CA PRO A 348 -3.50 -60.38 -1.45
C PRO A 348 -3.31 -59.30 -0.37
N ARG A 349 -4.26 -59.15 0.57
CA ARG A 349 -4.12 -58.21 1.70
C ARG A 349 -2.88 -58.51 2.55
N MET A 350 -2.66 -59.77 2.90
CA MET A 350 -1.49 -60.18 3.68
C MET A 350 -0.18 -59.93 2.93
N LYS A 351 -0.14 -60.14 1.62
CA LYS A 351 1.04 -59.84 0.78
C LYS A 351 1.38 -58.34 0.79
N ILE A 352 0.38 -57.48 0.63
CA ILE A 352 0.55 -56.02 0.63
C ILE A 352 1.01 -55.52 2.00
N LEU A 353 0.37 -55.97 3.09
CA LEU A 353 0.76 -55.58 4.45
C LEU A 353 2.17 -56.02 4.82
N HIS A 354 2.55 -57.25 4.43
CA HIS A 354 3.92 -57.74 4.62
C HIS A 354 4.95 -56.95 3.81
N TYR A 355 4.60 -56.53 2.59
CA TYR A 355 5.46 -55.65 1.80
C TYR A 355 5.67 -54.30 2.51
N ILE A 356 4.59 -53.68 2.99
CA ILE A 356 4.65 -52.41 3.73
C ILE A 356 5.51 -52.54 4.98
N SER A 357 5.35 -53.61 5.77
CA SER A 357 6.17 -53.83 6.97
C SER A 357 7.64 -54.01 6.63
N SER A 358 7.96 -54.80 5.60
CA SER A 358 9.35 -55.03 5.18
C SER A 358 10.06 -53.77 4.68
N GLN A 359 9.34 -52.85 4.03
CA GLN A 359 9.90 -51.59 3.54
C GLN A 359 10.10 -50.56 4.66
N ARG A 360 9.28 -50.60 5.71
CA ARG A 360 9.46 -49.77 6.91
C ARG A 360 10.67 -50.16 7.76
N GLU A 361 11.13 -51.41 7.65
CA GLU A 361 12.33 -51.89 8.36
C GLU A 361 13.65 -51.57 7.62
N MET A 362 13.57 -51.16 6.36
CA MET A 362 14.72 -50.80 5.51
C MET A 362 14.97 -49.30 5.38
N GLN A 363 14.08 -48.46 5.93
CA GLN A 363 14.27 -47.01 6.15
C GLN A 363 14.67 -46.78 7.60
#